data_AF-A0A8G2M4Z8-F1
#
_entry.id   AF-A0A8G2M4Z8-F1
#
_cell.length_a   1.000
_cell.length_b   1.000
_cell.length_c   1.000
_cell.angle_alpha   90.00
_cell.angle_beta   90.00
_cell.angle_gamma   90.00
#
_symmetry.space_group_name_H-M   'P 1'
#
loop_
_entity.id
_entity.type
_entity.pdbx_description
1 polymer ?
#
loop_
_entity_poly.entity_id
_entity_poly.type
_entity_poly.pdbx_seq_one_letter_code
_entity_poly.pdbx_strand_id
1 'polypeptide(L)'
;MPVTDIRPGQSLVRYVRGEIKLSDGTAFFPSWQTTTHPTVFGGYLHGCEALICETYNGKAKICKTGEIFPSGHHLRPVQTSPGALIVQSESFLDPPSLYRVDLNTGSVITLQQSTHTSNHLNCHWITVAKSQDDTPIPVDCYGTPSESRPTVAFVYGGFMQTNHSFYSHEIRRFWLDQGFNIALIHSRGGYEYGKAWHQAGTQNNRYLVRSDVVAALRQLHKSQICDPKFTFLHGMSHGALVAALTTIYHPELVSHVVCRVPISATKNLPSTEQGKNWMKEYGDPRTQDWEEFMQKEDPLCCPAARGCLANTSWLITGYSSDVITGIYHADCLAARAESLGGKVTYWRYSVEGGHEGPLDPVVRRNHEQRLWKYLNYQATKLYA
;
A
#
# COMPACT_ATOMS: atom_id res chain seq x y z
N MET A 1 5.31 -11.41 1.92
CA MET A 1 4.37 -12.21 1.08
C MET A 1 3.03 -11.48 1.13
N PRO A 2 2.27 -11.28 0.05
CA PRO A 2 0.86 -11.59 0.16
C PRO A 2 0.79 -13.12 0.05
N VAL A 3 0.56 -13.79 1.17
CA VAL A 3 0.18 -15.20 1.11
C VAL A 3 -1.06 -15.25 0.23
N THR A 4 -0.93 -15.97 -0.87
CA THR A 4 -2.00 -16.40 -1.79
C THR A 4 -3.38 -16.25 -1.18
N ASP A 5 -4.25 -15.50 -1.87
CA ASP A 5 -5.69 -15.48 -1.63
C ASP A 5 -6.17 -16.89 -1.25
N ILE A 6 -7.02 -16.92 -0.23
CA ILE A 6 -7.64 -18.14 0.28
C ILE A 6 -8.21 -18.89 -0.94
N ARG A 7 -7.72 -20.12 -1.19
CA ARG A 7 -8.07 -20.87 -2.41
C ARG A 7 -9.59 -20.92 -2.57
N PRO A 8 -10.14 -20.62 -3.76
CA PRO A 8 -11.58 -20.72 -4.01
C PRO A 8 -12.04 -22.17 -3.78
N GLY A 9 -12.99 -22.37 -2.86
CA GLY A 9 -13.66 -23.67 -2.66
C GLY A 9 -13.60 -24.27 -1.24
N GLN A 10 -12.85 -23.68 -0.30
CA GLN A 10 -12.84 -24.12 1.12
C GLN A 10 -12.88 -22.97 2.14
N SER A 11 -13.02 -21.72 1.68
CA SER A 11 -12.98 -20.55 2.55
C SER A 11 -14.33 -20.30 3.21
N LEU A 12 -14.44 -20.53 4.53
CA LEU A 12 -15.58 -20.02 5.31
C LEU A 12 -15.45 -18.52 5.60
N VAL A 13 -14.79 -17.78 4.70
CA VAL A 13 -14.57 -16.34 4.74
C VAL A 13 -14.75 -15.83 3.31
N ARG A 14 -15.44 -14.70 3.17
CA ARG A 14 -15.67 -14.00 1.91
C ARG A 14 -15.26 -12.54 2.05
N TYR A 15 -14.77 -11.93 0.96
CA TYR A 15 -14.63 -10.48 0.92
C TYR A 15 -16.00 -9.83 0.98
N VAL A 16 -16.12 -8.79 1.79
CA VAL A 16 -17.33 -7.96 1.87
C VAL A 16 -16.94 -6.51 1.79
N ARG A 17 -17.93 -5.68 1.48
CA ARG A 17 -17.83 -4.23 1.46
C ARG A 17 -19.12 -3.68 2.03
N GLY A 18 -19.04 -2.53 2.68
CA GLY A 18 -20.19 -1.90 3.31
C GLY A 18 -19.76 -1.03 4.48
N GLU A 19 -20.75 -0.66 5.28
CA GLU A 19 -20.55 0.08 6.52
C GLU A 19 -21.37 -0.61 7.59
N ILE A 20 -20.74 -0.90 8.72
CA ILE A 20 -21.39 -1.42 9.92
C ILE A 20 -21.37 -0.30 10.96
N LYS A 21 -22.54 0.10 11.44
CA LYS A 21 -22.66 1.00 12.60
C LYS A 21 -22.49 0.18 13.87
N LEU A 22 -21.47 0.50 14.65
CA LEU A 22 -21.22 -0.13 15.95
C LEU A 22 -22.14 0.47 17.01
N SER A 23 -22.26 -0.21 18.15
CA SER A 23 -23.15 0.22 19.25
C SER A 23 -22.80 1.60 19.82
N ASP A 24 -21.57 2.06 19.66
CA ASP A 24 -21.10 3.39 20.06
C ASP A 24 -21.28 4.46 18.96
N GLY A 25 -21.92 4.12 17.83
CA GLY A 25 -22.14 5.02 16.69
C GLY A 25 -20.99 5.05 15.68
N THR A 26 -19.87 4.43 15.99
CA THR A 26 -18.70 4.38 15.10
C THR A 26 -19.02 3.61 13.82
N ALA A 27 -18.54 4.12 12.67
CA ALA A 27 -18.60 3.41 11.41
C ALA A 27 -17.40 2.46 11.27
N PHE A 28 -17.66 1.19 10.96
CA PHE A 28 -16.66 0.19 10.62
C PHE A 28 -16.81 -0.25 9.18
N PHE A 29 -15.68 -0.39 8.47
CA PHE A 29 -15.65 -0.74 7.05
C PHE A 29 -15.02 -2.12 6.87
N PRO A 30 -15.84 -3.18 6.78
CA PRO A 30 -15.33 -4.53 6.69
C PRO A 30 -14.71 -4.79 5.31
N SER A 31 -13.59 -5.50 5.31
CA SER A 31 -12.91 -6.09 4.15
C SER A 31 -13.30 -7.56 3.96
N TRP A 32 -13.62 -8.28 5.03
CA TRP A 32 -14.00 -9.69 4.95
C TRP A 32 -15.03 -10.07 6.02
N GLN A 33 -15.73 -11.18 5.78
CA GLN A 33 -16.77 -11.73 6.64
C GLN A 33 -16.68 -13.26 6.68
N THR A 34 -16.80 -13.89 7.85
CA THR A 34 -16.99 -15.35 7.94
C THR A 34 -18.36 -15.77 7.39
N THR A 35 -18.45 -16.94 6.77
CA THR A 35 -19.72 -17.52 6.28
C THR A 35 -20.35 -18.48 7.28
N THR A 36 -19.69 -18.74 8.41
CA THR A 36 -20.16 -19.58 9.51
C THR A 36 -20.68 -18.75 10.68
N HIS A 37 -21.56 -19.34 11.49
CA HIS A 37 -22.03 -18.72 12.71
C HIS A 37 -21.01 -18.91 13.87
N PRO A 38 -20.75 -17.86 14.68
CA PRO A 38 -21.17 -16.46 14.52
C PRO A 38 -20.21 -15.66 13.61
N THR A 39 -20.67 -14.49 13.19
CA THR A 39 -20.02 -13.72 12.11
C THR A 39 -18.83 -12.91 12.65
N VAL A 40 -17.70 -12.99 11.95
CA VAL A 40 -16.56 -12.09 12.14
C VAL A 40 -16.36 -11.24 10.92
N PHE A 41 -16.16 -9.95 11.14
CA PHE A 41 -15.71 -9.01 10.13
C PHE A 41 -14.30 -8.50 10.47
N GLY A 42 -13.46 -8.26 9.47
CA GLY A 42 -12.20 -7.54 9.67
C GLY A 42 -12.05 -6.40 8.69
N GLY A 43 -11.27 -5.38 9.04
CA GLY A 43 -11.09 -4.17 8.27
C GLY A 43 -10.52 -3.04 9.13
N TYR A 44 -10.53 -1.82 8.59
CA TYR A 44 -9.97 -0.66 9.28
C TYR A 44 -11.00 0.01 10.18
N LEU A 45 -10.55 0.34 11.39
CA LEU A 45 -11.30 1.09 12.38
C LEU A 45 -10.37 2.14 13.00
N HIS A 46 -10.68 3.42 12.80
CA HIS A 46 -9.87 4.54 13.31
C HIS A 46 -8.37 4.48 12.96
N GLY A 47 -8.05 4.08 11.71
CA GLY A 47 -6.65 4.04 11.25
C GLY A 47 -5.85 2.87 11.83
N CYS A 48 -6.51 1.85 12.37
CA CYS A 48 -5.87 0.60 12.74
C CYS A 48 -6.69 -0.60 12.25
N GLU A 49 -6.04 -1.74 12.11
CA GLU A 49 -6.71 -2.99 11.79
C GLU A 49 -7.50 -3.50 12.99
N ALA A 50 -8.72 -3.95 12.73
CA ALA A 50 -9.65 -4.41 13.74
C ALA A 50 -10.49 -5.59 13.24
N LEU A 51 -10.77 -6.51 14.18
CA LEU A 51 -11.76 -7.57 14.01
C LEU A 51 -12.97 -7.28 14.85
N ILE A 52 -14.16 -7.53 14.30
CA ILE A 52 -15.43 -7.45 15.01
C ILE A 52 -16.08 -8.81 14.92
N CYS A 53 -16.19 -9.48 16.06
CA CYS A 53 -16.83 -10.78 16.20
C CYS A 53 -18.17 -10.61 16.90
N GLU A 54 -19.26 -11.01 16.24
CA GLU A 54 -20.51 -11.24 16.95
C GLU A 54 -20.37 -12.50 17.83
N THR A 55 -20.85 -12.44 19.06
CA THR A 55 -20.84 -13.59 19.98
C THR A 55 -22.24 -14.18 20.08
N TYR A 56 -22.38 -15.44 20.54
CA TYR A 56 -23.68 -16.12 20.60
C TYR A 56 -24.73 -15.45 21.52
N ASN A 57 -24.31 -14.52 22.39
CA ASN A 57 -25.23 -13.73 23.21
C ASN A 57 -25.70 -12.43 22.52
N GLY A 58 -25.39 -12.25 21.23
CA GLY A 58 -25.74 -11.06 20.44
C GLY A 58 -24.87 -9.84 20.72
N LYS A 59 -23.79 -9.96 21.51
CA LYS A 59 -22.84 -8.85 21.74
C LYS A 59 -21.70 -8.92 20.72
N ALA A 60 -21.33 -7.77 20.17
CA ALA A 60 -20.12 -7.64 19.37
C ALA A 60 -18.89 -7.46 20.27
N LYS A 61 -17.82 -8.21 19.97
CA LYS A 61 -16.48 -8.01 20.54
C LYS A 61 -15.57 -7.42 19.47
N ILE A 62 -14.89 -6.34 19.83
CA ILE A 62 -13.92 -5.68 18.97
C ILE A 62 -12.52 -6.08 19.43
N CYS A 63 -11.68 -6.51 18.51
CA CYS A 63 -10.30 -6.89 18.73
C CYS A 63 -9.42 -6.02 17.83
N LYS A 64 -8.81 -4.97 18.40
CA LYS A 64 -7.95 -4.04 17.67
C LYS A 64 -6.47 -4.37 17.85
N THR A 65 -5.67 -3.99 16.87
CA THR A 65 -4.22 -3.85 17.06
C THR A 65 -3.89 -2.77 18.07
N GLY A 66 -2.83 -2.98 18.87
CA GLY A 66 -2.48 -2.13 20.01
C GLY A 66 -3.26 -2.41 21.29
N GLU A 67 -4.36 -3.17 21.22
CA GLU A 67 -5.14 -3.60 22.39
C GLU A 67 -4.99 -5.11 22.63
N ILE A 68 -5.38 -5.92 21.63
CA ILE A 68 -5.38 -7.40 21.73
C ILE A 68 -4.26 -8.00 20.88
N PHE A 69 -4.07 -7.45 19.68
CA PHE A 69 -2.97 -7.80 18.79
C PHE A 69 -1.85 -6.77 18.92
N PRO A 70 -0.60 -7.10 18.56
CA PRO A 70 0.46 -6.12 18.51
C PRO A 70 0.09 -4.93 17.59
N SER A 71 0.60 -3.74 17.93
CA SER A 71 0.28 -2.50 17.21
C SER A 71 0.85 -2.51 15.78
N GLY A 72 0.09 -1.97 14.83
CA GLY A 72 0.53 -1.83 13.43
C GLY A 72 0.56 -3.14 12.65
N HIS A 73 -0.15 -4.16 13.12
CA HIS A 73 -0.27 -5.43 12.42
C HIS A 73 -1.44 -5.45 11.44
N HIS A 74 -1.27 -6.12 10.32
CA HIS A 74 -2.38 -6.56 9.49
C HIS A 74 -2.97 -7.86 10.03
N LEU A 75 -4.29 -7.97 10.03
CA LEU A 75 -5.03 -9.12 10.55
C LEU A 75 -5.76 -9.85 9.43
N ARG A 76 -5.42 -11.12 9.22
CA ARG A 76 -5.95 -11.94 8.15
C ARG A 76 -6.53 -13.26 8.67
N PRO A 77 -7.79 -13.59 8.36
CA PRO A 77 -8.34 -14.92 8.57
C PRO A 77 -7.56 -15.95 7.78
N VAL A 78 -7.21 -17.06 8.42
CA VAL A 78 -6.53 -18.17 7.72
C VAL A 78 -7.30 -19.47 7.78
N GLN A 79 -8.06 -19.70 8.86
CA GLN A 79 -8.83 -20.91 9.03
C GLN A 79 -10.00 -20.66 9.97
N THR A 80 -11.07 -21.41 9.77
CA THR A 80 -12.30 -21.39 10.58
C THR A 80 -12.60 -22.80 11.06
N SER A 81 -13.12 -22.91 12.29
CA SER A 81 -13.61 -24.16 12.88
C SER A 81 -14.88 -23.86 13.70
N PRO A 82 -15.68 -24.86 14.10
CA PRO A 82 -16.87 -24.63 14.92
C PRO A 82 -16.52 -23.81 16.18
N GLY A 83 -17.12 -22.62 16.30
CA GLY A 83 -16.90 -21.71 17.43
C GLY A 83 -15.52 -21.04 17.49
N ALA A 84 -14.69 -21.11 16.44
CA ALA A 84 -13.38 -20.45 16.43
C ALA A 84 -12.90 -19.98 15.05
N LEU A 85 -12.18 -18.85 15.07
CA LEU A 85 -11.47 -18.29 13.92
C LEU A 85 -9.97 -18.26 14.21
N ILE A 86 -9.18 -18.81 13.30
CA ILE A 86 -7.73 -18.65 13.31
C ILE A 86 -7.37 -17.42 12.47
N VAL A 87 -6.66 -16.50 13.11
CA VAL A 87 -6.22 -15.23 12.56
C VAL A 87 -4.69 -15.22 12.51
N GLN A 88 -4.15 -14.90 11.34
CA GLN A 88 -2.76 -14.52 11.16
C GLN A 88 -2.61 -13.03 11.42
N SER A 89 -1.62 -12.65 12.22
CA SER A 89 -1.25 -11.26 12.49
C SER A 89 0.22 -11.07 12.13
N GLU A 90 0.53 -10.05 11.35
CA GLU A 90 1.88 -9.75 10.89
C GLU A 90 2.07 -8.24 10.66
N SER A 91 3.32 -7.78 10.62
CA SER A 91 3.66 -6.41 10.23
C SER A 91 4.99 -6.39 9.48
N PHE A 92 5.48 -5.20 9.13
CA PHE A 92 6.85 -5.10 8.61
C PHE A 92 7.91 -5.48 9.65
N LEU A 93 7.62 -5.30 10.94
CA LEU A 93 8.53 -5.60 12.03
C LEU A 93 8.48 -7.09 12.40
N ASP A 94 7.27 -7.63 12.44
CA ASP A 94 7.01 -8.92 13.07
C ASP A 94 6.57 -9.99 12.07
N PRO A 95 7.22 -11.18 12.08
CA PRO A 95 6.80 -12.29 11.26
C PRO A 95 5.41 -12.80 11.65
N PRO A 96 4.70 -13.50 10.74
CA PRO A 96 3.35 -13.97 10.98
C PRO A 96 3.22 -14.81 12.26
N SER A 97 2.31 -14.39 13.14
CA SER A 97 1.87 -15.12 14.33
C SER A 97 0.42 -15.57 14.17
N LEU A 98 0.06 -16.69 14.81
CA LEU A 98 -1.29 -17.27 14.73
C LEU A 98 -2.02 -17.11 16.07
N TYR A 99 -3.27 -16.67 15.97
CA TYR A 99 -4.17 -16.45 17.10
C TYR A 99 -5.46 -17.22 16.86
N ARG A 100 -6.03 -17.80 17.93
CA ARG A 100 -7.38 -18.35 17.92
C ARG A 100 -8.32 -17.36 18.61
N VAL A 101 -9.29 -16.87 17.85
CA VAL A 101 -10.43 -16.11 18.36
C VAL A 101 -11.55 -17.10 18.65
N ASP A 102 -11.95 -17.19 19.92
CA ASP A 102 -13.13 -17.93 20.34
C ASP A 102 -14.38 -17.13 19.97
N LEU A 103 -15.20 -17.67 19.08
CA LEU A 103 -16.36 -16.96 18.55
C LEU A 103 -17.54 -16.93 19.53
N ASN A 104 -17.52 -17.76 20.57
CA ASN A 104 -18.57 -17.77 21.59
C ASN A 104 -18.38 -16.66 22.60
N THR A 105 -17.12 -16.40 22.96
CA THR A 105 -16.75 -15.48 24.03
C THR A 105 -16.08 -14.20 23.53
N GLY A 106 -15.57 -14.21 22.29
CA GLY A 106 -14.69 -13.16 21.75
C GLY A 106 -13.26 -13.19 22.31
N SER A 107 -12.91 -14.22 23.08
CA SER A 107 -11.58 -14.33 23.70
C SER A 107 -10.52 -14.67 22.65
N VAL A 108 -9.32 -14.11 22.78
CA VAL A 108 -8.21 -14.36 21.87
C VAL A 108 -7.09 -15.07 22.62
N ILE A 109 -6.60 -16.19 22.08
CA ILE A 109 -5.41 -16.88 22.58
C ILE A 109 -4.35 -16.97 21.48
N THR A 110 -3.08 -16.85 21.86
CA THR A 110 -1.96 -17.04 20.93
C THR A 110 -1.74 -18.54 20.72
N LEU A 111 -1.77 -18.99 19.47
CA LEU A 111 -1.46 -20.38 19.10
C LEU A 111 0.03 -20.54 18.76
N GLN A 112 0.56 -19.58 18.01
CA GLN A 112 1.95 -19.56 17.60
C GLN A 112 2.43 -18.12 17.60
N GLN A 113 3.46 -17.85 18.39
CA GLN A 113 4.16 -16.57 18.34
C GLN A 113 5.47 -16.75 17.58
N SER A 114 5.54 -16.14 16.41
CA SER A 114 6.80 -16.01 15.69
C SER A 114 7.55 -14.85 16.33
N THR A 115 8.71 -15.13 16.93
CA THR A 115 9.57 -14.09 17.49
C THR A 115 10.75 -13.86 16.55
N HIS A 116 11.15 -12.60 16.46
CA HIS A 116 12.44 -12.22 15.90
C HIS A 116 13.09 -11.28 16.90
N THR A 117 14.40 -11.40 17.11
CA THR A 117 15.18 -10.40 17.84
C THR A 117 15.20 -9.12 17.02
N SER A 118 14.31 -8.17 17.30
CA SER A 118 14.42 -6.83 16.72
C SER A 118 15.60 -6.09 17.36
N ASN A 119 16.23 -5.19 16.61
CA ASN A 119 16.93 -4.10 17.27
C ASN A 119 15.89 -3.37 18.14
N HIS A 120 16.13 -3.29 19.45
CA HIS A 120 15.18 -2.81 20.47
C HIS A 120 14.64 -1.37 20.27
N LEU A 121 15.07 -0.69 19.21
CA LEU A 121 14.64 0.67 18.84
C LEU A 121 13.48 0.71 17.85
N ASN A 122 13.26 -0.37 17.08
CA ASN A 122 12.22 -0.35 16.06
C ASN A 122 10.83 -0.56 16.67
N CYS A 123 9.91 0.37 16.40
CA CYS A 123 8.52 0.31 16.84
C CYS A 123 7.57 0.72 15.72
N HIS A 124 6.28 0.54 15.98
CA HIS A 124 5.19 1.10 15.18
C HIS A 124 4.64 2.36 15.84
N TRP A 125 4.37 3.40 15.06
CA TRP A 125 3.63 4.58 15.49
C TRP A 125 2.86 5.20 14.33
N ILE A 126 1.86 6.02 14.64
CA ILE A 126 1.01 6.68 13.65
C ILE A 126 1.27 8.18 13.71
N THR A 127 1.48 8.81 12.55
CA THR A 127 1.38 10.26 12.39
C THR A 127 0.19 10.60 11.49
N VAL A 128 -0.35 11.81 11.62
CA VAL A 128 -1.46 12.29 10.81
C VAL A 128 -1.03 13.55 10.07
N ALA A 129 -1.16 13.55 8.76
CA ALA A 129 -0.99 14.73 7.92
C ALA A 129 -2.35 15.40 7.68
N LYS A 130 -2.34 16.69 7.35
CA LYS A 130 -3.52 17.40 6.84
C LYS A 130 -3.36 17.59 5.34
N SER A 131 -4.27 17.04 4.56
CA SER A 131 -4.29 17.23 3.11
C SER A 131 -4.60 18.69 2.74
N GLN A 132 -4.56 19.00 1.45
CA GLN A 132 -4.82 20.35 0.94
C GLN A 132 -6.20 20.90 1.36
N ASP A 133 -7.18 20.01 1.56
CA ASP A 133 -8.54 20.33 2.01
C ASP A 133 -8.78 20.02 3.49
N ASP A 134 -7.72 20.02 4.30
CA ASP A 134 -7.71 19.70 5.74
C ASP A 134 -8.13 18.27 6.11
N THR A 135 -8.39 17.40 5.13
CA THR A 135 -8.68 15.98 5.37
C THR A 135 -7.51 15.33 6.12
N PRO A 136 -7.73 14.67 7.28
CA PRO A 136 -6.67 13.98 8.00
C PRO A 136 -6.25 12.71 7.27
N ILE A 137 -4.97 12.59 6.95
CA ILE A 137 -4.37 11.44 6.25
C ILE A 137 -3.47 10.70 7.25
N PRO A 138 -3.85 9.50 7.71
CA PRO A 138 -3.02 8.69 8.58
C PRO A 138 -1.80 8.15 7.82
N VAL A 139 -0.70 7.99 8.55
CA VAL A 139 0.53 7.36 8.07
C VAL A 139 1.06 6.43 9.15
N ASP A 140 0.99 5.12 8.90
CA ASP A 140 1.63 4.13 9.79
C ASP A 140 3.14 4.13 9.52
N CYS A 141 3.93 4.28 10.58
CA CYS A 141 5.37 4.34 10.52
C CYS A 141 5.99 3.15 11.27
N TYR A 142 7.05 2.57 10.70
CA TYR A 142 7.77 1.44 11.27
C TYR A 142 9.26 1.74 11.22
N GLY A 143 9.95 1.59 12.35
CA GLY A 143 11.37 1.93 12.47
C GLY A 143 11.66 2.67 13.76
N THR A 144 12.59 3.63 13.73
CA THR A 144 12.98 4.38 14.93
C THR A 144 12.46 5.82 14.84
N PRO A 145 11.68 6.32 15.82
CA PRO A 145 11.05 7.64 15.77
C PRO A 145 12.02 8.80 16.04
N SER A 146 13.30 8.52 16.34
CA SER A 146 14.32 9.52 16.61
C SER A 146 15.29 9.64 15.43
N GLU A 147 15.31 10.84 14.84
CA GLU A 147 16.15 11.32 13.74
C GLU A 147 15.69 10.94 12.33
N SER A 148 15.91 11.87 11.38
CA SER A 148 15.60 11.67 9.98
C SER A 148 16.42 10.52 9.43
N ARG A 149 15.74 9.46 9.01
CA ARG A 149 16.35 8.25 8.45
C ARG A 149 15.89 8.03 7.01
N PRO A 150 16.68 7.32 6.19
CA PRO A 150 16.20 6.81 4.91
C PRO A 150 14.84 6.14 5.10
N THR A 151 13.86 6.54 4.31
CA THR A 151 12.48 6.07 4.47
C THR A 151 11.91 5.62 3.15
N VAL A 152 11.33 4.42 3.12
CA VAL A 152 10.43 4.01 2.04
C VAL A 152 9.01 4.37 2.42
N ALA A 153 8.41 5.29 1.66
CA ALA A 153 7.00 5.64 1.76
C ALA A 153 6.19 4.84 0.72
N PHE A 154 5.32 3.96 1.17
CA PHE A 154 4.44 3.14 0.35
C PHE A 154 3.11 3.86 0.09
N VAL A 155 2.67 3.84 -1.17
CA VAL A 155 1.37 4.37 -1.59
C VAL A 155 0.66 3.44 -2.57
N TYR A 156 -0.67 3.37 -2.47
CA TYR A 156 -1.54 2.79 -3.48
C TYR A 156 -2.62 3.78 -3.94
N GLY A 157 -3.62 4.09 -3.11
CA GLY A 157 -4.53 5.23 -3.31
C GLY A 157 -5.61 5.05 -4.39
N GLY A 158 -6.13 3.84 -4.58
CA GLY A 158 -7.18 3.58 -5.58
C GLY A 158 -7.85 2.22 -5.44
N PHE A 159 -8.85 1.98 -6.28
CA PHE A 159 -9.52 0.69 -6.51
C PHE A 159 -10.17 0.05 -5.28
N MET A 160 -10.50 0.85 -4.26
CA MET A 160 -10.98 0.36 -2.97
C MET A 160 -9.98 -0.63 -2.33
N GLN A 161 -8.69 -0.50 -2.62
CA GLN A 161 -7.65 -1.28 -1.96
C GLN A 161 -7.18 -0.55 -0.73
N THR A 162 -7.10 -1.28 0.38
CA THR A 162 -6.53 -0.74 1.60
C THR A 162 -5.04 -1.01 1.68
N ASN A 163 -4.26 0.03 1.96
CA ASN A 163 -2.82 -0.08 2.14
C ASN A 163 -2.51 -0.66 3.53
N HIS A 164 -1.99 -1.88 3.61
CA HIS A 164 -1.77 -2.58 4.88
C HIS A 164 -0.33 -3.05 5.02
N SER A 165 0.10 -3.24 6.27
CA SER A 165 1.42 -3.80 6.58
C SER A 165 1.50 -5.28 6.24
N PHE A 166 2.68 -5.78 5.93
CA PHE A 166 2.92 -7.20 5.69
C PHE A 166 4.35 -7.57 6.08
N TYR A 167 4.60 -8.85 6.34
CA TYR A 167 5.96 -9.30 6.58
C TYR A 167 6.69 -9.63 5.27
N SER A 168 7.89 -9.07 5.13
CA SER A 168 8.89 -9.48 4.14
C SER A 168 10.24 -9.62 4.80
N HIS A 169 10.85 -10.80 4.62
CA HIS A 169 12.21 -11.05 5.11
C HIS A 169 13.24 -10.13 4.44
N GLU A 170 13.03 -9.77 3.17
CA GLU A 170 13.90 -8.86 2.41
C GLU A 170 13.79 -7.42 2.91
N ILE A 171 12.57 -6.92 3.11
CA ILE A 171 12.33 -5.60 3.75
C ILE A 171 13.00 -5.57 5.11
N ARG A 172 12.76 -6.60 5.93
CA ARG A 172 13.29 -6.67 7.27
C ARG A 172 14.82 -6.61 7.27
N ARG A 173 15.46 -7.52 6.54
CA ARG A 173 16.91 -7.70 6.52
C ARG A 173 17.66 -6.52 5.90
N PHE A 174 17.18 -6.02 4.76
CA PHE A 174 17.92 -5.01 3.98
C PHE A 174 17.49 -3.58 4.30
N TRP A 175 16.39 -3.37 5.02
CA TRP A 175 15.89 -2.03 5.31
C TRP A 175 15.77 -1.77 6.81
N LEU A 176 14.84 -2.44 7.49
CA LEU A 176 14.52 -2.17 8.90
C LEU A 176 15.65 -2.52 9.86
N ASP A 177 16.34 -3.66 9.64
CA ASP A 177 17.51 -4.05 10.45
C ASP A 177 18.72 -3.12 10.24
N GLN A 178 18.70 -2.33 9.16
CA GLN A 178 19.71 -1.29 8.87
C GLN A 178 19.37 0.04 9.56
N GLY A 179 18.28 0.09 10.34
CA GLY A 179 17.84 1.27 11.05
C GLY A 179 17.13 2.30 10.17
N PHE A 180 16.62 1.89 9.01
CA PHE A 180 15.83 2.72 8.10
C PHE A 180 14.33 2.57 8.36
N ASN A 181 13.54 3.58 7.98
CA ASN A 181 12.12 3.66 8.32
C ASN A 181 11.22 3.24 7.14
N ILE A 182 10.00 2.81 7.45
CA ILE A 182 8.92 2.61 6.49
C ILE A 182 7.75 3.50 6.88
N ALA A 183 7.09 4.08 5.89
CA ALA A 183 5.83 4.81 6.05
C ALA A 183 4.76 4.23 5.10
N LEU A 184 3.58 3.88 5.60
CA LEU A 184 2.40 3.48 4.81
C LEU A 184 1.44 4.67 4.76
N ILE A 185 1.24 5.23 3.56
CA ILE A 185 0.32 6.36 3.37
C ILE A 185 -1.07 5.84 3.07
N HIS A 186 -2.05 6.24 3.89
CA HIS A 186 -3.47 5.87 3.77
C HIS A 186 -4.26 6.96 3.03
N SER A 187 -3.85 7.26 1.80
CA SER A 187 -4.49 8.30 0.98
C SER A 187 -5.93 7.94 0.60
N ARG A 188 -6.72 8.94 0.21
CA ARG A 188 -8.02 8.71 -0.45
C ARG A 188 -7.86 7.88 -1.72
N GLY A 189 -8.98 7.37 -2.24
CA GLY A 189 -9.00 6.36 -3.29
C GLY A 189 -8.83 4.93 -2.75
N GLY A 190 -8.29 4.75 -1.55
CA GLY A 190 -8.31 3.46 -0.86
C GLY A 190 -9.68 3.10 -0.27
N TYR A 191 -9.72 2.17 0.68
CA TYR A 191 -10.95 1.73 1.37
C TYR A 191 -10.83 1.72 2.89
N GLU A 192 -9.81 2.39 3.44
CA GLU A 192 -9.54 2.53 4.87
C GLU A 192 -10.75 3.10 5.63
N TYR A 193 -11.44 4.06 5.01
CA TYR A 193 -12.67 4.65 5.53
C TYR A 193 -13.88 4.40 4.61
N GLY A 194 -13.87 3.23 3.95
CA GLY A 194 -14.97 2.73 3.16
C GLY A 194 -15.21 3.45 1.83
N LYS A 195 -16.44 3.35 1.34
CA LYS A 195 -16.81 3.78 -0.03
C LYS A 195 -16.63 5.29 -0.24
N ALA A 196 -16.94 6.10 0.77
CA ALA A 196 -16.76 7.56 0.67
C ALA A 196 -15.28 7.93 0.50
N TRP A 197 -14.37 7.22 1.18
CA TRP A 197 -12.93 7.40 1.05
C TRP A 197 -12.41 7.06 -0.35
N HIS A 198 -12.91 5.96 -0.92
CA HIS A 198 -12.62 5.59 -2.32
C HIS A 198 -13.12 6.67 -3.27
N GLN A 199 -14.40 7.02 -3.20
CA GLN A 199 -15.03 7.97 -4.12
C GLN A 199 -14.41 9.38 -4.05
N ALA A 200 -13.89 9.77 -2.90
CA ALA A 200 -13.18 11.04 -2.73
C ALA A 200 -11.84 11.10 -3.51
N GLY A 201 -11.33 9.97 -4.00
CA GLY A 201 -10.09 9.87 -4.78
C GLY A 201 -10.26 9.37 -6.21
N THR A 202 -11.48 9.30 -6.76
CA THR A 202 -11.71 8.82 -8.15
C THR A 202 -12.06 9.93 -9.13
N GLN A 203 -11.93 9.63 -10.43
CA GLN A 203 -12.28 10.54 -11.52
C GLN A 203 -11.69 11.95 -11.33
N ASN A 204 -12.50 13.00 -11.47
CA ASN A 204 -12.06 14.40 -11.36
C ASN A 204 -11.50 14.78 -9.97
N ASN A 205 -11.63 13.91 -8.96
CA ASN A 205 -11.05 14.10 -7.63
C ASN A 205 -9.71 13.40 -7.43
N ARG A 206 -9.18 12.65 -8.39
CA ARG A 206 -7.92 11.90 -8.22
C ARG A 206 -6.71 12.75 -7.86
N TYR A 207 -6.69 14.02 -8.26
CA TYR A 207 -5.64 14.95 -7.85
C TYR A 207 -5.55 15.07 -6.31
N LEU A 208 -6.64 14.80 -5.58
CA LEU A 208 -6.65 14.75 -4.13
C LEU A 208 -5.82 13.59 -3.59
N VAL A 209 -5.74 12.45 -4.28
CA VAL A 209 -4.87 11.34 -3.91
C VAL A 209 -3.40 11.80 -3.92
N ARG A 210 -2.97 12.50 -4.98
CA ARG A 210 -1.63 13.12 -5.02
C ARG A 210 -1.45 14.14 -3.90
N SER A 211 -2.47 14.95 -3.64
CA SER A 211 -2.43 15.97 -2.57
C SER A 211 -2.26 15.33 -1.18
N ASP A 212 -2.90 14.19 -0.93
CA ASP A 212 -2.76 13.40 0.29
C ASP A 212 -1.33 12.88 0.47
N VAL A 213 -0.73 12.37 -0.60
CA VAL A 213 0.66 11.87 -0.60
C VAL A 213 1.64 13.00 -0.34
N VAL A 214 1.46 14.15 -1.01
CA VAL A 214 2.29 15.35 -0.80
C VAL A 214 2.20 15.82 0.65
N ALA A 215 0.99 15.85 1.22
CA ALA A 215 0.78 16.20 2.62
C ALA A 215 1.46 15.21 3.58
N ALA A 216 1.32 13.91 3.33
CA ALA A 216 1.97 12.87 4.10
C ALA A 216 3.51 12.99 4.08
N LEU A 217 4.12 13.15 2.89
CA LEU A 217 5.56 13.35 2.76
C LEU A 217 6.04 14.59 3.51
N ARG A 218 5.36 15.73 3.35
CA ARG A 218 5.69 16.97 4.06
C ARG A 218 5.57 16.81 5.58
N GLN A 219 4.57 16.06 6.06
CA GLN A 219 4.42 15.78 7.49
C GLN A 219 5.56 14.91 8.02
N LEU A 220 6.00 13.89 7.26
CA LEU A 220 7.17 13.06 7.61
C LEU A 220 8.45 13.90 7.68
N HIS A 221 8.65 14.82 6.73
CA HIS A 221 9.81 15.73 6.72
C HIS A 221 9.78 16.71 7.88
N LYS A 222 8.63 17.35 8.12
CA LYS A 222 8.43 18.29 9.22
C LYS A 222 8.65 17.64 10.58
N SER A 223 8.25 16.38 10.72
CA SER A 223 8.40 15.62 11.97
C SER A 223 9.78 14.97 12.12
N GLN A 224 10.71 15.23 11.19
CA GLN A 224 12.06 14.66 11.19
C GLN A 224 12.08 13.13 11.23
N ILE A 225 11.03 12.49 10.69
CA ILE A 225 10.99 11.04 10.48
C ILE A 225 11.82 10.66 9.25
N CYS A 226 11.82 11.56 8.25
CA CYS A 226 12.58 11.43 7.01
C CYS A 226 13.08 12.81 6.54
N ASP A 227 14.04 12.83 5.61
CA ASP A 227 14.47 14.00 4.85
C ASP A 227 14.25 13.74 3.34
N PRO A 228 13.87 14.76 2.53
CA PRO A 228 13.70 14.59 1.09
C PRO A 228 14.91 13.91 0.39
N LYS A 229 16.14 14.19 0.85
CA LYS A 229 17.39 13.65 0.28
C LYS A 229 17.49 12.13 0.32
N PHE A 230 16.72 11.48 1.19
CA PHE A 230 16.67 10.02 1.32
C PHE A 230 15.24 9.50 1.52
N THR A 231 14.26 10.22 0.97
CA THR A 231 12.89 9.74 0.81
C THR A 231 12.78 8.89 -0.47
N PHE A 232 12.27 7.67 -0.33
CA PHE A 232 11.99 6.72 -1.40
C PHE A 232 10.48 6.55 -1.52
N LEU A 233 9.84 7.06 -2.57
CA LEU A 233 8.42 6.87 -2.80
C LEU A 233 8.18 5.60 -3.62
N HIS A 234 7.54 4.61 -3.01
CA HIS A 234 7.35 3.28 -3.58
C HIS A 234 5.88 3.02 -3.90
N GLY A 235 5.61 2.70 -5.16
CA GLY A 235 4.29 2.32 -5.64
C GLY A 235 4.34 1.08 -6.55
N MET A 236 3.25 0.32 -6.54
CA MET A 236 3.03 -0.81 -7.46
C MET A 236 1.70 -0.61 -8.20
N SER A 237 1.64 -0.96 -9.48
CA SER A 237 0.41 -0.84 -10.28
C SER A 237 -0.12 0.60 -10.30
N HIS A 238 -1.36 0.83 -9.88
CA HIS A 238 -1.92 2.16 -9.64
C HIS A 238 -1.09 3.00 -8.67
N GLY A 239 -0.55 2.41 -7.60
CA GLY A 239 0.35 3.12 -6.68
C GLY A 239 1.60 3.66 -7.37
N ALA A 240 2.11 2.97 -8.40
CA ALA A 240 3.25 3.45 -9.17
C ALA A 240 2.89 4.66 -10.04
N LEU A 241 1.64 4.75 -10.53
CA LEU A 241 1.12 5.95 -11.18
C LEU A 241 1.08 7.12 -10.19
N VAL A 242 0.55 6.89 -8.97
CA VAL A 242 0.48 7.92 -7.93
C VAL A 242 1.88 8.39 -7.54
N ALA A 243 2.83 7.46 -7.34
CA ALA A 243 4.23 7.77 -7.05
C ALA A 243 4.89 8.58 -8.18
N ALA A 244 4.66 8.17 -9.44
CA ALA A 244 5.23 8.85 -10.59
C ALA A 244 4.70 10.28 -10.75
N LEU A 245 3.38 10.46 -10.73
CA LEU A 245 2.76 11.78 -10.82
C LEU A 245 3.19 12.68 -9.66
N THR A 246 3.18 12.15 -8.42
CA THR A 246 3.65 12.91 -7.26
C THR A 246 5.06 13.42 -7.47
N THR A 247 5.96 12.57 -7.99
CA THR A 247 7.35 12.97 -8.22
C THR A 247 7.51 13.95 -9.37
N ILE A 248 6.74 13.82 -10.46
CA ILE A 248 6.82 14.75 -11.59
C ILE A 248 6.36 16.16 -11.17
N TYR A 249 5.31 16.25 -10.36
CA TYR A 249 4.79 17.52 -9.84
C TYR A 249 5.60 18.08 -8.66
N HIS A 250 6.16 17.22 -7.82
CA HIS A 250 6.87 17.57 -6.59
C HIS A 250 8.22 16.83 -6.46
N PRO A 251 9.16 17.03 -7.39
CA PRO A 251 10.44 16.34 -7.38
C PRO A 251 11.30 16.69 -6.17
N GLU A 252 11.04 17.82 -5.50
CA GLU A 252 11.74 18.28 -4.30
C GLU A 252 11.46 17.43 -3.05
N LEU A 253 10.39 16.62 -3.06
CA LEU A 253 9.98 15.83 -1.89
C LEU A 253 10.62 14.45 -1.83
N VAL A 254 11.23 13.98 -2.93
CA VAL A 254 11.72 12.61 -3.05
C VAL A 254 13.07 12.58 -3.75
N SER A 255 13.96 11.73 -3.26
CA SER A 255 15.24 11.44 -3.94
C SER A 255 15.12 10.25 -4.87
N HIS A 256 14.24 9.31 -4.52
CA HIS A 256 14.08 8.04 -5.21
C HIS A 256 12.61 7.69 -5.42
N VAL A 257 12.30 7.13 -6.58
CA VAL A 257 10.98 6.60 -6.91
C VAL A 257 11.12 5.14 -7.30
N VAL A 258 10.26 4.30 -6.74
CA VAL A 258 10.18 2.89 -7.10
C VAL A 258 8.82 2.63 -7.71
N CYS A 259 8.81 2.35 -9.02
CA CYS A 259 7.59 2.10 -9.79
C CYS A 259 7.57 0.64 -10.24
N ARG A 260 6.80 -0.19 -9.54
CA ARG A 260 6.64 -1.61 -9.87
C ARG A 260 5.41 -1.84 -10.74
N VAL A 261 5.56 -2.57 -11.84
CA VAL A 261 4.48 -2.92 -12.80
C VAL A 261 3.52 -1.74 -13.03
N PRO A 262 4.04 -0.57 -13.44
CA PRO A 262 3.31 0.68 -13.32
C PRO A 262 2.11 0.78 -14.25
N ILE A 263 1.15 1.61 -13.85
CA ILE A 263 0.21 2.27 -14.76
C ILE A 263 0.80 3.66 -15.10
N SER A 264 0.62 4.13 -16.34
CA SER A 264 1.28 5.37 -16.83
C SER A 264 0.62 5.93 -18.09
N ALA A 265 0.36 5.13 -19.14
CA ALA A 265 -0.34 5.55 -20.35
C ALA A 265 -1.88 5.57 -20.21
N THR A 266 -2.39 6.28 -19.19
CA THR A 266 -3.81 6.29 -18.84
C THR A 266 -4.73 6.89 -19.90
N LYS A 267 -4.24 7.81 -20.73
CA LYS A 267 -5.00 8.43 -21.82
C LYS A 267 -5.52 7.41 -22.83
N ASN A 268 -4.76 6.35 -23.05
CA ASN A 268 -5.10 5.29 -24.00
C ASN A 268 -5.78 4.09 -23.33
N LEU A 269 -5.77 3.99 -21.99
CA LEU A 269 -6.34 2.83 -21.28
C LEU A 269 -7.79 2.52 -21.68
N PRO A 270 -8.72 3.48 -21.78
CA PRO A 270 -10.12 3.18 -22.10
C PRO A 270 -10.35 2.47 -23.45
N SER A 271 -9.35 2.46 -24.35
CA SER A 271 -9.40 1.71 -25.61
C SER A 271 -9.15 0.20 -25.44
N THR A 272 -8.55 -0.21 -24.32
CA THR A 272 -8.29 -1.62 -23.97
C THR A 272 -9.48 -2.23 -23.22
N GLU A 273 -9.65 -3.55 -23.28
CA GLU A 273 -10.72 -4.22 -22.49
C GLU A 273 -10.55 -3.98 -20.99
N GLN A 274 -9.32 -4.04 -20.49
CA GLN A 274 -9.02 -3.82 -19.08
C GLN A 274 -9.32 -2.38 -18.66
N GLY A 275 -8.96 -1.40 -19.48
CA GLY A 275 -9.22 0.01 -19.17
C GLY A 275 -10.69 0.42 -19.24
N LYS A 276 -11.53 -0.27 -20.04
CA LYS A 276 -13.00 -0.10 -19.97
C LYS A 276 -13.52 -0.43 -18.57
N ASN A 277 -12.96 -1.42 -17.90
CA ASN A 277 -13.33 -1.78 -16.52
C ASN A 277 -12.86 -0.75 -15.49
N TRP A 278 -11.91 0.13 -15.84
CA TRP A 278 -11.34 1.12 -14.94
C TRP A 278 -11.84 2.55 -15.18
N MET A 279 -12.80 2.77 -16.08
CA MET A 279 -13.36 4.11 -16.30
C MET A 279 -14.03 4.71 -15.06
N LYS A 280 -14.56 3.88 -14.14
CA LYS A 280 -15.06 4.35 -12.85
C LYS A 280 -13.96 4.92 -11.95
N GLU A 281 -12.72 4.50 -12.19
CA GLU A 281 -11.53 4.97 -11.46
C GLU A 281 -10.88 6.16 -12.17
N TYR A 282 -10.69 6.08 -13.48
CA TYR A 282 -9.92 7.02 -14.30
C TYR A 282 -10.77 8.01 -15.11
N GLY A 283 -12.10 7.99 -15.01
CA GLY A 283 -12.95 8.84 -15.84
C GLY A 283 -13.24 8.26 -17.23
N ASP A 284 -14.00 9.02 -18.02
CA ASP A 284 -14.57 8.58 -19.29
C ASP A 284 -14.00 9.42 -20.46
N PRO A 285 -13.37 8.78 -21.47
CA PRO A 285 -12.76 9.49 -22.60
C PRO A 285 -13.74 10.22 -23.52
N ARG A 286 -15.04 9.99 -23.36
CA ARG A 286 -16.09 10.64 -24.16
C ARG A 286 -16.50 12.01 -23.61
N THR A 287 -15.98 12.39 -22.44
CA THR A 287 -16.25 13.68 -21.81
C THR A 287 -15.47 14.81 -22.48
N GLN A 288 -16.00 16.02 -22.44
CA GLN A 288 -15.37 17.18 -23.08
C GLN A 288 -14.07 17.61 -22.39
N ASP A 289 -13.93 17.31 -21.10
CA ASP A 289 -12.77 17.64 -20.25
C ASP A 289 -11.67 16.56 -20.27
N TRP A 290 -11.83 15.46 -21.02
CA TRP A 290 -10.88 14.33 -21.01
C TRP A 290 -9.42 14.72 -21.26
N GLU A 291 -9.18 15.61 -22.22
CA GLU A 291 -7.81 16.04 -22.55
C GLU A 291 -7.16 16.80 -21.40
N GLU A 292 -7.89 17.75 -20.80
CA GLU A 292 -7.41 18.52 -19.64
C GLU A 292 -7.20 17.61 -18.43
N PHE A 293 -8.11 16.66 -18.22
CA PHE A 293 -8.02 15.68 -17.16
C PHE A 293 -6.78 14.79 -17.31
N MET A 294 -6.48 14.30 -18.51
CA MET A 294 -5.26 13.51 -18.77
C MET A 294 -3.97 14.32 -18.61
N GLN A 295 -3.96 15.63 -18.88
CA GLN A 295 -2.81 16.47 -18.54
C GLN A 295 -2.54 16.54 -17.02
N LYS A 296 -3.55 16.25 -16.18
CA LYS A 296 -3.38 16.23 -14.72
C LYS A 296 -3.05 14.84 -14.18
N GLU A 297 -3.56 13.79 -14.84
CA GLU A 297 -3.64 12.43 -14.31
C GLU A 297 -2.88 11.35 -15.11
N ASP A 298 -2.32 11.69 -16.28
CA ASP A 298 -1.44 10.82 -17.05
C ASP A 298 0.03 11.29 -16.91
N PRO A 299 0.94 10.50 -16.30
CA PRO A 299 2.35 10.89 -16.16
C PRO A 299 3.08 11.09 -17.49
N LEU A 300 2.59 10.54 -18.60
CA LEU A 300 3.13 10.77 -19.94
C LEU A 300 2.67 12.10 -20.54
N CYS A 301 1.51 12.61 -20.14
CA CYS A 301 0.93 13.85 -20.68
C CYS A 301 1.15 15.07 -19.78
N CYS A 302 1.45 14.88 -18.48
CA CYS A 302 1.45 15.99 -17.55
C CYS A 302 2.51 17.07 -17.86
N PRO A 303 2.17 18.37 -17.72
CA PRO A 303 3.11 19.45 -17.97
C PRO A 303 4.33 19.36 -17.06
N ALA A 304 5.52 19.31 -17.64
CA ALA A 304 6.77 19.24 -16.88
C ALA A 304 7.91 19.87 -17.69
N ALA A 305 8.72 20.70 -17.02
CA ALA A 305 9.90 21.28 -17.62
C ALA A 305 10.98 20.21 -17.84
N ARG A 306 11.72 20.30 -18.95
CA ARG A 306 12.87 19.42 -19.18
C ARG A 306 13.88 19.60 -18.06
N GLY A 307 14.36 18.49 -17.48
CA GLY A 307 15.32 18.51 -16.38
C GLY A 307 14.70 18.67 -15.00
N CYS A 308 13.37 18.77 -14.85
CA CYS A 308 12.73 18.87 -13.53
C CYS A 308 13.04 17.67 -12.62
N LEU A 309 13.39 16.52 -13.20
CA LEU A 309 13.73 15.29 -12.48
C LEU A 309 15.24 15.07 -12.27
N ALA A 310 16.10 16.07 -12.56
CA ALA A 310 17.56 15.92 -12.53
C ALA A 310 18.14 15.39 -11.20
N ASN A 311 17.45 15.64 -10.08
CA ASN A 311 17.87 15.20 -8.74
C ASN A 311 17.15 13.93 -8.26
N THR A 312 16.42 13.24 -9.14
CA THR A 312 15.63 12.04 -8.78
C THR A 312 16.21 10.79 -9.45
N SER A 313 16.20 9.68 -8.72
CA SER A 313 16.56 8.35 -9.23
C SER A 313 15.33 7.45 -9.28
N TRP A 314 15.10 6.80 -10.41
CA TRP A 314 13.92 5.99 -10.66
C TRP A 314 14.30 4.53 -10.82
N LEU A 315 13.71 3.67 -10.00
CA LEU A 315 13.73 2.23 -10.24
C LEU A 315 12.37 1.81 -10.80
N ILE A 316 12.36 1.38 -12.05
CA ILE A 316 11.16 0.89 -12.72
C ILE A 316 11.30 -0.61 -12.93
N THR A 317 10.25 -1.38 -12.66
CA THR A 317 10.23 -2.81 -12.92
C THR A 317 8.99 -3.19 -13.72
N GLY A 318 9.12 -4.06 -14.70
CA GLY A 318 7.97 -4.59 -15.46
C GLY A 318 8.21 -6.02 -15.93
N TYR A 319 7.13 -6.77 -16.14
CA TYR A 319 7.17 -8.14 -16.67
C TYR A 319 6.55 -8.18 -18.06
N SER A 320 7.24 -8.79 -19.02
CA SER A 320 6.79 -8.89 -20.42
C SER A 320 5.48 -9.70 -20.55
N SER A 321 5.21 -10.56 -19.58
CA SER A 321 4.03 -11.41 -19.44
C SER A 321 2.91 -10.80 -18.60
N ASP A 322 3.07 -9.57 -18.09
CA ASP A 322 2.01 -8.88 -17.35
C ASP A 322 0.85 -8.49 -18.28
N VAL A 323 -0.27 -9.21 -18.17
CA VAL A 323 -1.48 -8.96 -18.94
C VAL A 323 -2.42 -7.92 -18.30
N ILE A 324 -2.16 -7.50 -17.06
CA ILE A 324 -3.01 -6.53 -16.35
C ILE A 324 -2.66 -5.13 -16.79
N THR A 325 -1.40 -4.73 -16.66
CA THR A 325 -0.95 -3.40 -17.12
C THR A 325 -0.24 -3.47 -18.45
N GLY A 326 0.37 -4.59 -18.83
CA GLY A 326 1.23 -4.64 -20.00
C GLY A 326 2.59 -3.99 -19.75
N ILE A 327 3.63 -4.55 -20.38
CA ILE A 327 5.00 -4.03 -20.26
C ILE A 327 5.17 -2.62 -20.84
N TYR A 328 4.32 -2.25 -21.80
CA TYR A 328 4.33 -0.95 -22.46
C TYR A 328 4.25 0.22 -21.47
N HIS A 329 3.48 0.09 -20.38
CA HIS A 329 3.39 1.13 -19.37
C HIS A 329 4.73 1.38 -18.66
N ALA A 330 5.49 0.34 -18.38
CA ALA A 330 6.83 0.46 -17.81
C ALA A 330 7.82 1.05 -18.82
N ASP A 331 7.78 0.59 -20.07
CA ASP A 331 8.61 1.09 -21.18
C ASP A 331 8.39 2.61 -21.38
N CYS A 332 7.14 3.07 -21.44
CA CYS A 332 6.80 4.48 -21.59
C CYS A 332 7.16 5.33 -20.38
N LEU A 333 6.92 4.84 -19.16
CA LEU A 333 7.26 5.58 -17.95
C LEU A 333 8.78 5.77 -17.83
N ALA A 334 9.56 4.75 -18.18
CA ALA A 334 11.02 4.84 -18.20
C ALA A 334 11.49 5.93 -19.17
N ALA A 335 11.03 5.89 -20.43
CA ALA A 335 11.35 6.90 -21.42
C ALA A 335 10.92 8.32 -20.98
N ARG A 336 9.75 8.44 -20.36
CA ARG A 336 9.24 9.71 -19.84
C ARG A 336 10.13 10.26 -18.73
N ALA A 337 10.47 9.46 -17.73
CA ALA A 337 11.33 9.88 -16.63
C ALA A 337 12.72 10.32 -17.13
N GLU A 338 13.32 9.58 -18.07
CA GLU A 338 14.60 9.96 -18.71
C GLU A 338 14.47 11.29 -19.47
N SER A 339 13.39 11.47 -20.25
CA SER A 339 13.16 12.71 -21.02
C SER A 339 13.06 13.96 -20.14
N LEU A 340 12.59 13.79 -18.89
CA LEU A 340 12.48 14.83 -17.88
C LEU A 340 13.75 14.99 -17.03
N GLY A 341 14.81 14.22 -17.30
CA GLY A 341 16.12 14.30 -16.65
C GLY A 341 16.32 13.36 -15.47
N GLY A 342 15.38 12.46 -15.19
CA GLY A 342 15.50 11.47 -14.12
C GLY A 342 16.56 10.41 -14.42
N LYS A 343 17.30 9.98 -13.39
CA LYS A 343 18.24 8.87 -13.52
C LYS A 343 17.48 7.54 -13.44
N VAL A 344 17.28 6.87 -14.57
CA VAL A 344 16.47 5.65 -14.64
C VAL A 344 17.32 4.38 -14.54
N THR A 345 16.87 3.48 -13.66
CA THR A 345 17.26 2.06 -13.63
C THR A 345 16.01 1.25 -13.96
N TYR A 346 16.02 0.58 -15.12
CA TYR A 346 14.86 -0.19 -15.59
C TYR A 346 15.15 -1.69 -15.58
N TRP A 347 14.42 -2.44 -14.75
CA TRP A 347 14.46 -3.91 -14.76
C TRP A 347 13.25 -4.46 -15.51
N ARG A 348 13.48 -4.67 -16.81
CA ARG A 348 12.53 -5.27 -17.74
C ARG A 348 12.69 -6.80 -17.74
N TYR A 349 11.77 -7.51 -17.13
CA TYR A 349 11.82 -8.96 -16.98
C TYR A 349 11.09 -9.70 -18.11
N SER A 350 11.64 -10.83 -18.53
CA SER A 350 11.04 -11.75 -19.52
C SER A 350 10.62 -13.11 -18.92
N VAL A 351 10.85 -13.32 -17.63
CA VAL A 351 10.47 -14.56 -16.94
C VAL A 351 8.95 -14.74 -16.91
N GLU A 352 8.50 -15.99 -16.85
CA GLU A 352 7.09 -16.29 -16.62
C GLU A 352 6.61 -15.71 -15.28
N GLY A 353 5.44 -15.07 -15.34
CA GLY A 353 4.97 -14.17 -14.30
C GLY A 353 3.83 -13.31 -14.81
N GLY A 354 3.47 -12.32 -14.02
CA GLY A 354 2.52 -11.30 -14.42
C GLY A 354 2.56 -10.13 -13.45
N HIS A 355 1.40 -9.56 -13.18
CA HIS A 355 1.26 -8.37 -12.33
C HIS A 355 1.82 -8.54 -10.91
N GLU A 356 1.68 -9.74 -10.34
CA GLU A 356 2.16 -10.10 -9.00
C GLU A 356 3.62 -10.62 -9.00
N GLY A 357 4.36 -10.37 -10.08
CA GLY A 357 5.73 -10.85 -10.27
C GLY A 357 5.82 -12.30 -10.79
N PRO A 358 7.00 -12.93 -10.68
CA PRO A 358 7.28 -14.26 -11.25
C PRO A 358 6.41 -15.36 -10.62
N LEU A 359 5.94 -16.32 -11.41
CA LEU A 359 5.18 -17.47 -10.88
C LEU A 359 6.04 -18.35 -9.98
N ASP A 360 7.29 -18.58 -10.38
CA ASP A 360 8.27 -19.36 -9.61
C ASP A 360 8.63 -18.63 -8.28
N PRO A 361 8.37 -19.26 -7.11
CA PRO A 361 8.67 -18.66 -5.81
C PRO A 361 10.15 -18.33 -5.56
N VAL A 362 11.09 -19.09 -6.14
CA VAL A 362 12.53 -18.85 -6.04
C VAL A 362 12.90 -17.61 -6.86
N VAL A 363 12.41 -17.53 -8.10
CA VAL A 363 12.63 -16.35 -8.96
C VAL A 363 12.02 -15.09 -8.33
N ARG A 364 10.80 -15.19 -7.80
CA ARG A 364 10.14 -14.10 -7.08
C ARG A 364 10.98 -13.63 -5.90
N ARG A 365 11.48 -14.54 -5.05
CA ARG A 365 12.36 -14.20 -3.93
C ARG A 365 13.64 -13.52 -4.38
N ASN A 366 14.24 -13.99 -5.48
CA ASN A 366 15.45 -13.37 -6.04
C ASN A 366 15.19 -11.94 -6.53
N HIS A 367 14.04 -11.68 -7.12
CA HIS A 367 13.64 -10.33 -7.55
C HIS A 367 13.41 -9.39 -6.36
N GLU A 368 12.70 -9.84 -5.32
CA GLU A 368 12.53 -9.07 -4.08
C GLU A 368 13.88 -8.79 -3.40
N GLN A 369 14.75 -9.80 -3.32
CA GLN A 369 16.07 -9.62 -2.74
C GLN A 369 16.91 -8.61 -3.54
N ARG A 370 16.85 -8.66 -4.88
CA ARG A 370 17.54 -7.69 -5.74
C ARG A 370 17.02 -6.27 -5.52
N LEU A 371 15.70 -6.10 -5.42
CA LEU A 371 15.06 -4.82 -5.13
C LEU A 371 15.55 -4.23 -3.81
N TRP A 372 15.40 -4.98 -2.72
CA TRP A 372 15.71 -4.44 -1.39
C TRP A 372 17.21 -4.26 -1.14
N LYS A 373 18.07 -5.09 -1.75
CA LYS A 373 19.52 -4.84 -1.77
C LYS A 373 19.88 -3.55 -2.52
N TYR A 374 19.23 -3.28 -3.65
CA TYR A 374 19.45 -2.06 -4.42
C TYR A 374 19.02 -0.83 -3.61
N LEU A 375 17.82 -0.85 -3.01
CA LEU A 375 17.34 0.27 -2.19
C LEU A 375 18.26 0.52 -1.01
N ASN A 376 18.64 -0.56 -0.29
CA ASN A 376 19.60 -0.48 0.80
C ASN A 376 20.92 0.18 0.39
N TYR A 377 21.49 -0.23 -0.75
CA TYR A 377 22.71 0.36 -1.27
C TYR A 377 22.55 1.87 -1.55
N GLN A 378 21.46 2.29 -2.21
CA GLN A 378 21.20 3.71 -2.46
C GLN A 378 21.04 4.50 -1.16
N ALA A 379 20.24 3.98 -0.22
CA ALA A 379 19.98 4.62 1.07
C ALA A 379 21.25 4.77 1.91
N THR A 380 22.08 3.72 1.96
CA THR A 380 23.34 3.73 2.71
C THR A 380 24.31 4.77 2.13
N LYS A 381 24.36 4.90 0.80
CA LYS A 381 25.19 5.91 0.13
C LYS A 381 24.73 7.36 0.41
N LEU A 382 23.42 7.57 0.56
CA LEU A 382 22.85 8.89 0.85
C LEU A 382 22.95 9.28 2.33
N TYR A 383 23.01 8.29 3.22
CA TYR A 383 23.01 8.48 4.67
C TYR A 383 24.41 8.49 5.30
N ALA A 384 25.40 7.92 4.61
CA ALA A 384 26.81 8.05 4.93
C ALA A 384 27.31 9.48 4.66
#